data_AF-A0A732JNL1-F1
#
_entry.id   AF-A0A732JNL1-F1
#
_cell.length_a   1.000
_cell.length_b   1.000
_cell.length_c   1.000
_cell.angle_alpha   90.00
_cell.angle_beta   90.00
_cell.angle_gamma   90.00
#
_symmetry.space_group_name_H-M   'P 1'
#
loop_
_entity.id
_entity.type
_entity.pdbx_description
1 polymer ?
#
loop_
_entity_poly.entity_id
_entity_poly.type
_entity_poly.pdbx_seq_one_letter_code
_entity_poly.pdbx_strand_id
1 'polypeptide(L)'
;MKYTILSLVAGALISCSAMAENTLTVKMNDALSSGTGENIGEITVSETPYGLLFTPHLNGLTPGIHGFHVHTNPSCMPGMKDGKEVPALMAGGHLDPEKTGKHLGPYNDKGHLGDLPGL
;
A
#
# COMPACT_ATOMS: atom_id res chain seq x y z
N MET A 1 58.87 -33.05 -27.34
CA MET A 1 57.74 -33.62 -26.57
C MET A 1 57.72 -32.92 -25.21
N LYS A 2 56.69 -32.11 -24.93
CA LYS A 2 55.62 -32.40 -23.93
C LYS A 2 56.06 -32.06 -22.49
N TYR A 3 55.43 -31.22 -21.65
CA TYR A 3 54.23 -30.36 -21.69
C TYR A 3 54.41 -29.26 -20.61
N THR A 4 54.05 -28.01 -20.93
CA THR A 4 53.91 -26.93 -19.94
C THR A 4 52.51 -27.05 -19.31
N ILE A 5 52.43 -27.38 -18.02
CA ILE A 5 51.15 -27.41 -17.29
C ILE A 5 50.93 -26.03 -16.68
N LEU A 6 50.09 -25.23 -17.34
CA LEU A 6 49.59 -23.97 -16.83
C LEU A 6 48.32 -24.26 -16.01
N SER A 7 48.44 -24.29 -14.69
CA SER A 7 47.30 -24.48 -13.78
C SER A 7 46.42 -23.23 -13.77
N LEU A 8 45.31 -23.28 -14.50
CA LEU A 8 44.28 -22.25 -14.49
C LEU A 8 43.41 -22.43 -13.24
N VAL A 9 43.61 -21.58 -12.23
CA VAL A 9 42.72 -21.50 -11.07
C VAL A 9 41.45 -20.76 -11.50
N ALA A 10 40.39 -21.50 -11.76
CA ALA A 10 39.06 -20.93 -12.02
C ALA A 10 38.44 -20.48 -10.68
N GLY A 11 38.54 -19.18 -10.39
CA GLY A 11 37.83 -18.56 -9.27
C GLY A 11 36.33 -18.53 -9.54
N ALA A 12 35.55 -19.28 -8.76
CA ALA A 12 34.09 -19.21 -8.79
C ALA A 12 33.63 -17.85 -8.25
N LEU A 13 33.04 -17.02 -9.12
CA LEU A 13 32.35 -15.80 -8.73
C LEU A 13 31.01 -16.20 -8.08
N ILE A 14 30.94 -16.09 -6.75
CA ILE A 14 29.66 -16.14 -6.04
C ILE A 14 28.97 -14.80 -6.26
N SER A 15 28.07 -14.74 -7.24
CA SER A 15 27.19 -13.60 -7.42
C SER A 15 26.12 -13.62 -6.33
N CYS A 16 26.27 -12.74 -5.33
CA CYS A 16 25.19 -12.44 -4.39
C CYS A 16 24.11 -11.65 -5.14
N SER A 17 23.04 -12.31 -5.56
CA SER A 17 21.83 -11.62 -6.01
C SER A 17 21.17 -10.97 -4.80
N ALA A 18 21.22 -9.65 -4.70
CA ALA A 18 20.37 -8.93 -3.76
C ALA A 18 18.92 -9.11 -4.22
N MET A 19 18.11 -9.84 -3.45
CA MET A 19 16.67 -9.87 -3.68
C MET A 19 16.09 -8.55 -3.21
N ALA A 20 15.62 -7.72 -4.13
CA ALA A 20 14.82 -6.55 -3.77
C ALA A 20 13.51 -7.05 -3.16
N GLU A 21 13.21 -6.62 -1.93
CA GLU A 21 11.91 -6.84 -1.32
C GLU A 21 10.88 -6.01 -2.09
N ASN A 22 9.86 -6.66 -2.67
CA ASN A 22 8.86 -5.99 -3.50
C ASN A 22 7.80 -5.33 -2.60
N THR A 23 8.20 -4.30 -1.86
CA THR A 23 7.35 -3.58 -0.91
C THR A 23 7.05 -2.17 -1.41
N LEU A 24 5.83 -1.70 -1.14
CA LEU A 24 5.42 -0.32 -1.35
C LEU A 24 5.27 0.38 0.00
N THR A 25 5.96 1.50 0.19
CA THR A 25 5.77 2.35 1.36
C THR A 25 4.82 3.50 1.02
N VAL A 26 3.71 3.59 1.74
CA VAL A 26 2.65 4.59 1.55
C VAL A 26 2.64 5.54 2.75
N LYS A 27 3.03 6.80 2.54
CA LYS A 27 2.94 7.82 3.59
C LYS A 27 1.49 8.21 3.86
N MET A 28 1.15 8.29 5.14
CA MET A 28 -0.19 8.67 5.59
C MET A 28 -0.13 10.05 6.25
N ASN A 29 -1.06 10.92 5.88
CA ASN A 29 -1.18 12.25 6.46
C ASN A 29 -2.62 12.50 6.88
N ASP A 30 -2.83 13.37 7.85
CA ASP A 30 -4.16 13.82 8.22
C ASP A 30 -4.87 14.49 7.03
N ALA A 31 -6.17 14.22 6.90
CA ALA A 31 -7.03 14.88 5.92
C ALA A 31 -7.78 16.03 6.60
N LEU A 32 -7.53 17.26 6.15
CA LEU A 32 -8.21 18.47 6.64
C LEU A 32 -9.13 19.02 5.56
N SER A 33 -10.14 19.81 5.97
CA SER A 33 -11.00 20.51 5.00
C SER A 33 -10.23 21.57 4.20
N SER A 34 -9.08 22.00 4.70
CA SER A 34 -8.17 22.95 4.05
C SER A 34 -7.08 22.31 3.21
N GLY A 35 -6.95 20.97 3.18
CA GLY A 35 -5.88 20.28 2.47
C GLY A 35 -5.27 19.11 3.25
N THR A 36 -4.03 18.78 2.90
CA THR A 36 -3.24 17.77 3.61
C THR A 36 -2.68 18.35 4.92
N GLY A 37 -2.88 17.64 6.02
CA GLY A 37 -2.36 17.94 7.35
C GLY A 37 -0.99 17.31 7.62
N GLU A 38 -0.73 17.04 8.90
CA GLU A 38 0.54 16.46 9.35
C GLU A 38 0.72 15.02 8.89
N ASN A 39 1.99 14.60 8.73
CA ASN A 39 2.31 13.21 8.47
C ASN A 39 2.16 12.41 9.76
N ILE A 40 1.40 11.32 9.70
CA ILE A 40 1.12 10.45 10.85
C ILE A 40 1.88 9.11 10.76
N GLY A 41 2.85 9.02 9.86
CA GLY A 41 3.64 7.82 9.60
C GLY A 41 3.41 7.24 8.21
N GLU A 42 3.55 5.91 8.10
CA GLU A 42 3.47 5.19 6.83
C GLU A 42 2.89 3.78 7.00
N ILE A 43 2.43 3.20 5.89
CA ILE A 43 2.00 1.81 5.78
C ILE A 43 2.90 1.14 4.75
N THR A 44 3.54 0.04 5.13
CA THR A 44 4.26 -0.82 4.20
C THR A 44 3.32 -1.89 3.66
N VAL A 45 3.20 -1.97 2.35
CA VAL A 45 2.42 -2.99 1.64
C VAL A 45 3.38 -4.01 1.03
N SER A 46 3.17 -5.29 1.32
CA SER A 46 4.00 -6.39 0.82
C SER A 46 3.13 -7.50 0.24
N GLU A 47 3.67 -8.21 -0.76
CA GLU A 47 3.03 -9.39 -1.33
C GLU A 47 3.31 -10.62 -0.45
N THR A 48 2.27 -11.42 -0.21
CA THR A 48 2.38 -12.71 0.48
C THR A 48 1.70 -13.81 -0.34
N PRO A 49 1.93 -15.11 -0.03
CA PRO A 49 1.18 -16.19 -0.65
C PRO A 49 -0.35 -16.13 -0.46
N TYR A 50 -0.85 -15.27 0.42
CA TYR A 50 -2.26 -15.16 0.80
C TYR A 50 -2.93 -13.84 0.38
N GLY A 51 -2.18 -12.94 -0.29
CA GLY A 51 -2.64 -11.61 -0.65
C GLY A 51 -1.70 -10.50 -0.16
N LEU A 52 -2.19 -9.26 -0.20
CA LEU A 52 -1.42 -8.09 0.24
C LEU A 52 -1.47 -7.95 1.77
N LEU A 53 -0.31 -7.74 2.38
CA LEU A 53 -0.18 -7.41 3.79
C LEU A 53 0.11 -5.92 3.94
N PHE A 54 -0.78 -5.23 4.65
CA PHE A 54 -0.63 -3.81 5.01
C PHE A 54 -0.15 -3.72 6.46
N THR A 55 1.09 -3.28 6.65
CA THR A 55 1.74 -3.15 7.97
C THR A 55 1.82 -1.67 8.35
N PRO A 56 0.93 -1.18 9.25
CA PRO A 56 0.89 0.21 9.63
C PRO A 56 1.98 0.56 10.66
N HIS A 57 2.67 1.66 10.42
CA HIS A 57 3.54 2.34 11.37
C HIS A 57 3.01 3.77 11.56
N LEU A 58 1.87 3.86 12.25
CA LEU A 58 1.09 5.09 12.41
C LEU A 58 1.06 5.58 13.85
N ASN A 59 0.88 6.88 14.03
CA ASN A 59 0.71 7.55 15.32
C ASN A 59 -0.42 8.60 15.25
N GLY A 60 -0.79 9.21 16.37
CA GLY A 60 -1.81 10.28 16.40
C GLY A 60 -3.28 9.85 16.23
N LEU A 61 -3.55 8.56 15.99
CA LEU A 61 -4.92 8.02 15.87
C LEU A 61 -5.60 7.90 17.25
N THR A 62 -6.92 8.12 17.28
CA THR A 62 -7.72 7.80 18.47
C THR A 62 -7.71 6.28 18.71
N PRO A 63 -7.65 5.81 19.97
CA PRO A 63 -7.70 4.37 20.25
C PRO A 63 -9.01 3.72 19.79
N GLY A 64 -8.92 2.58 19.11
CA GLY A 64 -10.06 1.84 18.57
C GLY A 64 -9.77 1.28 17.17
N ILE A 65 -10.77 0.60 16.59
CA ILE A 65 -10.70 0.11 15.21
C ILE A 65 -11.15 1.23 14.26
N HIS A 66 -10.37 1.48 13.20
CA HIS A 66 -10.71 2.45 12.16
C HIS A 66 -11.08 1.77 10.84
N GLY A 67 -12.02 2.36 10.09
CA GLY A 67 -12.31 1.91 8.74
C GLY A 67 -11.10 2.14 7.82
N PHE A 68 -10.68 1.13 7.08
CA PHE A 68 -9.50 1.19 6.22
C PHE A 68 -9.83 0.60 4.86
N HIS A 69 -9.67 1.40 3.80
CA HIS A 69 -10.07 1.02 2.45
C HIS A 69 -9.14 1.64 1.42
N VAL A 70 -9.02 0.99 0.27
CA VAL A 70 -8.41 1.59 -0.93
C VAL A 70 -9.48 2.39 -1.66
N HIS A 71 -9.16 3.63 -2.01
CA HIS A 71 -10.02 4.52 -2.78
C HIS A 71 -9.59 4.59 -4.25
N THR A 72 -10.51 5.03 -5.11
CA THR A 72 -10.37 4.91 -6.57
C THR A 72 -9.35 5.89 -7.17
N ASN A 73 -9.33 7.14 -6.71
CA ASN A 73 -8.52 8.19 -7.32
C ASN A 73 -7.20 8.40 -6.56
N PRO A 74 -6.10 8.72 -7.25
CA PRO A 74 -4.81 9.01 -6.63
C PRO A 74 -4.74 10.45 -6.09
N SER A 75 -5.68 10.84 -5.21
CA SER A 75 -5.73 12.17 -4.60
C SER A 75 -6.28 12.11 -3.18
N CYS A 76 -5.59 12.74 -2.24
CA CYS A 76 -6.07 12.93 -0.86
C CYS A 76 -6.63 14.34 -0.61
N MET A 77 -6.86 15.12 -1.67
CA MET A 77 -7.29 16.51 -1.53
C MET A 77 -8.75 16.61 -1.06
N PRO A 78 -9.10 17.68 -0.32
CA PRO A 78 -10.49 17.99 -0.03
C PRO A 78 -11.26 18.32 -1.30
N GLY A 79 -12.58 18.29 -1.19
CA GLY A 79 -13.47 18.78 -2.24
C GLY A 79 -14.83 19.20 -1.69
N MET A 80 -15.56 19.95 -2.50
CA MET A 80 -16.87 20.48 -2.14
C MET A 80 -17.98 19.46 -2.34
N LYS A 81 -18.75 19.19 -1.29
CA LYS A 81 -20.00 18.41 -1.33
C LYS A 81 -21.08 19.14 -0.54
N ASP A 82 -22.24 19.34 -1.16
CA ASP A 82 -23.39 20.01 -0.56
C ASP A 82 -23.06 21.36 0.09
N GLY A 83 -22.17 22.12 -0.56
CA GLY A 83 -21.73 23.45 -0.10
C GLY A 83 -20.71 23.44 1.05
N LYS A 84 -20.13 22.29 1.40
CA LYS A 84 -19.10 22.16 2.45
C LYS A 84 -17.84 21.49 1.91
N GLU A 85 -16.69 21.93 2.39
CA GLU A 85 -15.42 21.25 2.15
C GLU A 85 -15.38 19.94 2.95
N VAL A 86 -15.17 18.83 2.25
CA VAL A 86 -15.05 17.50 2.82
C VAL A 86 -13.60 17.04 2.69
N PRO A 87 -12.90 16.74 3.79
CA PRO A 87 -11.54 16.22 3.75
C PRO A 87 -11.42 14.98 2.87
N ALA A 88 -10.35 14.90 2.07
CA ALA A 88 -10.03 13.78 1.17
C ALA A 88 -11.14 13.34 0.19
N LEU A 89 -12.15 14.18 -0.08
CA LEU A 89 -13.25 13.83 -0.99
C LEU A 89 -12.77 13.43 -2.39
N MET A 90 -11.64 14.01 -2.85
CA MET A 90 -11.12 13.76 -4.18
C MET A 90 -10.56 12.35 -4.37
N ALA A 91 -10.38 11.58 -3.30
CA ALA A 91 -10.06 10.16 -3.36
C ALA A 91 -11.19 9.35 -4.04
N GLY A 92 -12.41 9.89 -4.07
CA GLY A 92 -13.58 9.22 -4.62
C GLY A 92 -14.11 8.13 -3.69
N GLY A 93 -14.89 7.20 -4.24
CA GLY A 93 -15.41 6.06 -3.50
C GLY A 93 -14.36 4.95 -3.29
N HIS A 94 -14.78 3.90 -2.59
CA HIS A 94 -13.99 2.68 -2.44
C HIS A 94 -13.67 2.12 -3.83
N LEU A 95 -12.49 1.51 -3.98
CA LEU A 95 -12.08 0.85 -5.22
C LEU A 95 -13.04 -0.31 -5.52
N ASP A 96 -13.82 -0.16 -6.59
CA ASP A 96 -14.86 -1.12 -6.98
C ASP A 96 -14.84 -1.38 -8.49
N PRO A 97 -13.80 -2.06 -9.02
CA PRO A 97 -13.65 -2.31 -10.45
C PRO A 97 -14.81 -3.15 -11.02
N GLU A 98 -15.38 -4.04 -10.21
CA GLU A 98 -16.51 -4.89 -10.58
C GLU A 98 -17.87 -4.20 -10.44
N LYS A 99 -17.89 -2.93 -10.00
CA LYS A 99 -19.10 -2.10 -9.85
C LYS A 99 -20.19 -2.78 -9.01
N THR A 100 -19.77 -3.42 -7.93
CA THR A 100 -20.64 -4.13 -6.99
C THR A 100 -21.62 -3.19 -6.27
N GLY A 101 -21.20 -1.95 -6.00
CA GLY A 101 -21.96 -0.96 -5.25
C GLY A 101 -22.29 -1.38 -3.81
N LYS A 102 -21.49 -2.29 -3.23
CA LYS A 102 -21.73 -2.87 -1.91
C LYS A 102 -20.45 -2.89 -1.09
N HIS A 103 -20.53 -2.42 0.16
CA HIS A 103 -19.47 -2.57 1.14
C HIS A 103 -19.70 -3.84 1.96
N LEU A 104 -18.87 -4.87 1.78
CA LEU A 104 -19.03 -6.20 2.41
C LEU A 104 -17.77 -6.70 3.13
N GLY A 105 -16.72 -5.89 3.20
CA GLY A 105 -15.50 -6.20 3.94
C GLY A 105 -14.52 -7.10 3.17
N PRO A 106 -13.35 -7.39 3.77
CA PRO A 106 -12.20 -7.97 3.07
C PRO A 106 -12.35 -9.44 2.66
N TYR A 107 -13.42 -10.11 3.11
CA TYR A 107 -13.59 -11.56 2.96
C TYR A 107 -14.83 -11.93 2.14
N ASN A 108 -15.42 -10.97 1.42
CA ASN A 108 -16.60 -11.20 0.60
C ASN A 108 -16.42 -10.60 -0.80
N ASP A 109 -16.34 -11.48 -1.80
CA ASP A 109 -16.10 -11.14 -3.21
C ASP A 109 -17.27 -10.40 -3.89
N LYS A 110 -18.41 -10.25 -3.22
CA LYS A 110 -19.59 -9.54 -3.73
C LYS A 110 -19.62 -8.05 -3.37
N GLY A 111 -18.56 -7.54 -2.75
CA GLY A 111 -18.42 -6.14 -2.35
C GLY A 111 -17.24 -5.43 -3.03
N HIS A 112 -16.93 -4.22 -2.58
CA HIS A 112 -15.83 -3.43 -3.13
C HIS A 112 -14.49 -4.16 -2.94
N LEU A 113 -13.68 -4.23 -3.99
CA LEU A 113 -12.33 -4.82 -3.93
C LEU A 113 -11.41 -4.08 -2.95
N GLY A 114 -11.65 -2.78 -2.77
CA GLY A 114 -10.88 -1.92 -1.87
C GLY A 114 -11.20 -2.08 -0.38
N ASP A 115 -12.14 -2.94 0.02
CA ASP A 115 -12.48 -3.13 1.43
C ASP A 115 -11.37 -3.92 2.15
N LEU A 116 -10.66 -3.29 3.11
CA LEU A 116 -9.61 -3.94 3.90
C LEU A 116 -10.14 -4.33 5.29
N PRO A 117 -9.42 -5.17 6.07
CA PRO A 117 -9.70 -5.31 7.50
C PRO A 117 -9.60 -3.96 8.22
N GLY A 118 -10.34 -3.80 9.32
CA GLY A 118 -10.22 -2.61 10.16
C GLY A 118 -8.79 -2.44 10.67
N LEU A 119 -8.30 -1.20 10.64
CA LEU A 119 -7.00 -0.78 11.14
C LEU A 119 -6.95 -0.85 12.67
#